data_AF-A0A1A8P6C8-F1
#
_entry.id   AF-A0A1A8P6C8-F1
#
_cell.length_a   1.000
_cell.length_b   1.000
_cell.length_c   1.000
_cell.angle_alpha   90.00
_cell.angle_beta   90.00
_cell.angle_gamma   90.00
#
_symmetry.space_group_name_H-M   'P 1'
#
loop_
_entity.id
_entity.type
_entity.pdbx_description
1 polymer ?
#
loop_
_entity_poly.entity_id
_entity_poly.type
_entity_poly.pdbx_seq_one_letter_code
_entity_poly.pdbx_strand_id
1 'polypeptide(L)' 'AVQVKHHIDAITKFTDIKTAVVVGGMSQPKQRRMLKRRPEILIATPGRLWDLIKEQHPHLLNLRQLKCLVIDEAE' A
#
# COMPACT_ATOMS: atom_id res chain seq x y z
N ALA A 1 -10.65 1.41 1.29
CA ALA A 1 -9.32 0.84 1.65
C ALA A 1 -9.37 -0.38 2.59
N VAL A 2 -9.96 -0.30 3.80
CA VAL A 2 -9.92 -1.43 4.77
C VAL A 2 -10.69 -2.66 4.29
N GLN A 3 -11.88 -2.49 3.71
CA GLN A 3 -12.65 -3.60 3.14
C GLN A 3 -11.89 -4.30 2.00
N VAL A 4 -11.29 -3.53 1.10
CA VAL A 4 -10.42 -4.03 0.01
C VAL A 4 -9.25 -4.83 0.57
N LYS A 5 -8.61 -4.34 1.63
CA LYS A 5 -7.53 -5.06 2.35
C LYS A 5 -8.01 -6.42 2.86
N HIS A 6 -9.19 -6.49 3.49
CA HIS A 6 -9.72 -7.78 3.99
C HIS A 6 -10.00 -8.77 2.87
N HIS A 7 -10.55 -8.32 1.73
CA HIS A 7 -10.80 -9.20 0.59
C HIS A 7 -9.48 -9.72 -0.01
N ILE A 8 -8.49 -8.84 -0.19
CA ILE A 8 -7.19 -9.23 -0.72
C ILE A 8 -6.50 -10.20 0.24
N ASP A 9 -6.53 -9.96 1.56
CA ASP A 9 -5.96 -10.86 2.56
C ASP A 9 -6.59 -12.26 2.53
N ALA A 10 -7.90 -12.34 2.30
CA ALA A 10 -8.59 -13.62 2.16
C ALA A 10 -8.12 -14.40 0.92
N ILE A 11 -7.89 -13.69 -0.19
CA ILE A 11 -7.41 -14.28 -1.45
C ILE A 11 -5.94 -14.71 -1.34
N THR A 12 -5.09 -13.90 -0.69
CA THR A 12 -3.65 -14.16 -0.58
C THR A 12 -3.29 -15.07 0.59
N LYS A 13 -4.26 -15.54 1.39
CA LYS A 13 -4.06 -16.27 2.66
C LYS A 13 -3.12 -17.48 2.56
N PHE A 14 -3.12 -18.18 1.43
CA PHE A 14 -2.32 -19.38 1.20
C PHE A 14 -1.16 -19.16 0.23
N THR A 15 -0.69 -17.92 0.15
CA THR A 15 0.42 -17.50 -0.73
C THR A 15 1.45 -16.70 0.07
N ASP A 16 2.64 -16.55 -0.46
CA ASP A 16 3.68 -15.70 0.13
C ASP A 16 3.51 -14.20 -0.19
N ILE A 17 2.39 -13.82 -0.83
CA ILE A 17 2.09 -12.44 -1.21
C ILE A 17 1.79 -11.62 0.04
N LYS A 18 2.59 -10.59 0.27
CA LYS A 18 2.41 -9.65 1.39
C LYS A 18 1.61 -8.46 0.93
N THR A 19 0.67 -8.08 1.77
CA THR A 19 -0.23 -6.95 1.54
C THR A 19 -0.01 -5.89 2.62
N ALA A 20 -0.14 -4.62 2.25
CA ALA A 20 -0.13 -3.52 3.20
C ALA A 20 -1.25 -2.52 2.88
N VAL A 21 -1.74 -1.84 3.92
CA VAL A 21 -2.67 -0.72 3.79
C VAL A 21 -2.06 0.54 4.37
N VAL A 22 -2.08 1.65 3.61
CA VAL A 22 -1.64 2.98 4.07
C VAL A 22 -2.75 4.01 3.85
N VAL A 23 -3.27 4.56 4.94
CA VAL A 23 -4.41 5.49 4.91
C VAL A 23 -4.18 6.65 5.89
N GLY A 24 -4.94 7.73 5.73
CA GLY A 24 -5.03 8.82 6.71
C GLY A 24 -5.39 8.29 8.12
N GLY A 25 -4.97 8.99 9.16
CA GLY A 25 -5.23 8.60 10.57
C GLY A 25 -4.34 7.48 11.13
N MET A 26 -3.54 6.78 10.32
CA MET A 26 -2.55 5.81 10.82
C MET A 26 -1.25 6.51 11.25
N SER A 27 -0.64 6.07 12.36
CA SER A 27 0.64 6.63 12.81
C SER A 27 1.77 6.39 11.80
N GLN A 28 2.63 7.39 11.61
CA GLN A 28 3.82 7.35 10.75
C GLN A 28 4.71 6.11 11.02
N PRO A 29 5.03 5.74 12.30
CA PRO A 29 5.84 4.55 12.58
C PRO A 29 5.19 3.26 12.11
N LYS A 30 3.86 3.13 12.24
CA LYS A 30 3.13 1.93 11.79
C LYS A 30 3.17 1.79 10.28
N GLN A 31 2.95 2.88 9.54
CA GLN A 31 3.04 2.89 8.08
C GLN A 31 4.44 2.51 7.59
N ARG A 32 5.48 3.11 8.17
CA ARG A 32 6.89 2.79 7.86
C ARG A 32 7.22 1.32 8.14
N ARG A 33 6.74 0.76 9.25
CA ARG A 33 6.92 -0.66 9.56
C ARG A 33 6.26 -1.56 8.52
N MET A 34 5.07 -1.21 8.04
CA MET A 34 4.35 -1.99 7.02
C MET A 34 5.08 -1.95 5.67
N LEU A 35 5.53 -0.78 5.22
CA LEU A 35 6.27 -0.63 3.96
C LEU A 35 7.68 -1.25 4.02
N LYS A 36 8.33 -1.26 5.19
CA LYS A 36 9.61 -1.97 5.39
C LYS A 36 9.53 -3.46 5.10
N ARG A 37 8.34 -4.08 5.20
CA ARG A 37 8.13 -5.50 4.85
C ARG A 37 8.15 -5.75 3.34
N ARG A 38 8.26 -4.69 2.53
CA ARG A 38 8.25 -4.71 1.06
C ARG A 38 7.04 -5.48 0.51
N PRO A 39 5.81 -5.02 0.79
CA PRO A 39 4.60 -5.67 0.29
C PRO A 39 4.55 -5.63 -1.24
N GLU A 40 4.13 -6.74 -1.84
CA GLU A 40 3.86 -6.84 -3.27
C GLU A 40 2.55 -6.13 -3.65
N ILE A 41 1.57 -6.11 -2.74
CA ILE A 41 0.30 -5.39 -2.92
C ILE A 41 0.17 -4.29 -1.88
N LEU A 42 0.07 -3.04 -2.35
CA LEU A 42 -0.16 -1.87 -1.51
C LEU A 42 -1.55 -1.30 -1.78
N ILE A 43 -2.40 -1.25 -0.75
CA ILE A 43 -3.70 -0.57 -0.77
C ILE A 43 -3.52 0.79 -0.11
N ALA A 44 -3.90 1.87 -0.78
CA ALA A 44 -3.69 3.22 -0.25
C ALA A 44 -4.85 4.17 -0.56
N THR A 45 -5.02 5.20 0.25
CA THR A 45 -5.79 6.38 -0.17
C THR A 45 -4.89 7.33 -0.98
N PRO A 46 -5.37 7.95 -2.09
CA PRO A 46 -4.52 8.71 -3.01
C PRO A 46 -3.64 9.76 -2.34
N GLY A 47 -4.24 10.61 -1.48
CA GLY A 47 -3.49 11.65 -0.76
C GLY A 47 -2.36 11.08 0.11
N ARG A 48 -2.62 10.00 0.86
CA ARG A 48 -1.61 9.39 1.72
C ARG A 48 -0.51 8.71 0.92
N LEU A 49 -0.84 8.07 -0.20
CA LEU A 49 0.15 7.48 -1.09
C LEU A 49 1.09 8.55 -1.65
N TRP A 50 0.50 9.67 -2.09
CA TRP A 50 1.24 10.80 -2.63
C TRP A 50 2.23 11.39 -1.63
N ASP A 51 1.80 11.57 -0.38
CA ASP A 51 2.67 12.04 0.69
C ASP A 51 3.88 11.10 0.90
N LEU A 52 3.65 9.79 0.92
CA LEU A 52 4.70 8.79 1.12
C LEU A 52 5.70 8.73 -0.06
N ILE A 53 5.23 8.98 -1.28
CA ILE A 53 6.08 9.11 -2.47
C ILE A 53 6.94 10.37 -2.36
N LYS A 54 6.34 11.51 -1.97
CA LYS A 54 7.05 12.77 -1.73
C LYS A 54 8.09 12.67 -0.62
N GLU A 55 7.79 11.91 0.43
CA GLU A 55 8.73 11.58 1.51
C GLU A 55 9.86 10.62 1.06
N GLN A 56 9.89 10.22 -0.22
CA GLN A 56 10.92 9.37 -0.79
C GLN A 56 11.07 8.04 -0.05
N HIS A 57 9.95 7.42 0.37
CA HIS A 57 10.01 6.14 1.07
C HIS A 57 10.70 5.09 0.18
N PRO A 58 11.75 4.37 0.65
CA PRO A 58 12.59 3.51 -0.20
C PRO A 58 11.83 2.47 -1.02
N HIS A 59 10.75 1.89 -0.47
CA HIS A 59 9.90 0.92 -1.17
C HIS A 59 9.08 1.54 -2.32
N LEU A 60 8.82 2.86 -2.28
CA LEU A 60 8.00 3.58 -3.25
C LEU A 60 8.84 4.38 -4.26
N LEU A 61 10.16 4.47 -4.07
CA LEU A 61 11.07 5.22 -4.94
C LEU A 61 11.22 4.63 -6.34
N ASN A 62 10.98 3.32 -6.50
CA ASN A 62 11.13 2.64 -7.76
C ASN A 62 9.85 1.92 -8.16
N LEU A 63 8.92 2.65 -8.78
CA LEU A 63 7.68 2.12 -9.32
C LEU A 63 7.82 1.56 -10.75
N ARG A 64 9.04 1.42 -11.30
CA ARG A 64 9.23 0.87 -12.67
C ARG A 64 8.70 -0.55 -12.82
N GLN A 65 8.58 -1.30 -11.72
CA GLN A 65 8.04 -2.66 -11.69
C GLN A 65 6.54 -2.70 -11.39
N LEU A 66 5.88 -1.55 -11.26
CA LEU A 66 4.43 -1.50 -11.03
C LEU A 66 3.70 -2.02 -12.27
N LYS A 67 3.07 -3.19 -12.14
CA LYS A 67 2.32 -3.84 -13.23
C LYS A 67 0.84 -3.47 -13.25
N CYS A 68 0.30 -3.05 -12.11
CA CYS A 68 -1.11 -2.76 -11.94
C CYS A 68 -1.27 -1.57 -11.00
N LEU A 69 -2.11 -0.62 -11.40
CA LEU A 69 -2.55 0.50 -10.59
C LEU A 69 -4.08 0.54 -10.67
N VAL A 70 -4.73 0.44 -9.51
CA VAL A 70 -6.18 0.59 -9.39
C VAL A 70 -6.43 1.86 -8.61
N ILE A 71 -7.21 2.78 -9.19
CA ILE A 71 -7.63 4.02 -8.55
C ILE A 71 -9.12 3.89 -8.30
N ASP A 72 -9.48 3.83 -7.03
CA ASP A 72 -10.86 3.87 -6.56
C ASP A 72 -11.13 5.33 -6.15
N GLU A 73 -12.29 5.88 -6.52
CA GLU A 73 -12.63 7.32 -6.37
C GLU A 73 -11.79 8.28 -7.25
N ALA A 74 -11.70 8.01 -8.55
CA ALA A 74 -11.16 8.95 -9.55
C ALA A 74 -12.31 9.75 -10.21
N GLU A 75 -12.94 10.64 -9.45
CA GLU A 75 -13.68 11.75 -10.05
C GLU A 75 -12.73 12.86 -10.50
#